data_AF-A0A519UFT6-F1
#
_entry.id   AF-A0A519UFT6-F1
#
_cell.length_a   1.000
_cell.length_b   1.000
_cell.length_c   1.000
_cell.angle_alpha   90.00
_cell.angle_beta   90.00
_cell.angle_gamma   90.00
#
_symmetry.space_group_name_H-M   'P 1'
#
loop_
_entity.id
_entity.type
_entity.pdbx_description
1 polymer ?
#
loop_
_entity_poly.entity_id
_entity_poly.type
_entity_poly.pdbx_seq_one_letter_code
_entity_poly.pdbx_strand_id
1 'polypeptide(L)'
;MRARFLFGWRRLGGLLLALLVGLLGLGAACAQVPAGAAATFALTHHGRHQTRFDYIAQRNLVIVAARLNGQGPYNFLLDTGVGTSLLTDPQVASELHLSRGEEYHMMGVGGADSGLRAYEATNVRVTLPGAEAAGMSWLVLSSDVLDLSGYVGMPIHGIMGADLFRSFVVIIHPDQHQLVLTDPARYKA
;
A
#
# COMPACT_ATOMS: atom_id res chain seq x y z
N MET A 1 -54.90 15.63 -19.40
CA MET A 1 -54.98 15.41 -17.94
C MET A 1 -53.56 15.37 -17.40
N ARG A 2 -53.11 16.46 -16.75
CA ARG A 2 -51.76 16.61 -16.19
C ARG A 2 -51.83 16.25 -14.70
N ALA A 3 -50.96 15.37 -14.22
CA ALA A 3 -50.64 15.27 -12.81
C ALA A 3 -49.12 15.26 -12.66
N ARG A 4 -48.62 16.39 -12.15
CA ARG A 4 -47.24 16.62 -11.72
C ARG A 4 -47.14 16.09 -10.29
N PHE A 5 -46.14 15.27 -9.99
CA PHE A 5 -45.65 15.13 -8.62
C PHE A 5 -44.16 15.49 -8.61
N LEU A 6 -43.89 16.58 -7.90
CA LEU A 6 -42.58 17.06 -7.49
C LEU A 6 -42.16 16.33 -6.20
N PHE A 7 -40.89 16.50 -5.84
CA PHE A 7 -40.18 16.09 -4.61
C PHE A 7 -39.69 14.62 -4.58
N GLY A 8 -38.42 14.33 -4.29
CA GLY A 8 -37.36 15.19 -3.76
C GLY A 8 -35.96 14.63 -4.01
N TRP A 9 -35.04 15.56 -4.23
CA TRP A 9 -33.59 15.33 -4.16
C TRP A 9 -33.22 14.73 -2.81
N ARG A 10 -32.56 13.57 -2.83
CA ARG A 10 -31.59 13.21 -1.79
C ARG A 10 -30.32 12.71 -2.47
N ARG A 11 -29.32 13.58 -2.47
CA ARG A 11 -27.93 13.25 -2.76
C ARG A 11 -27.46 12.24 -1.70
N LEU A 12 -27.26 10.98 -2.09
CA LEU A 12 -26.26 10.10 -1.48
C LEU A 12 -25.08 10.14 -2.47
N GLY A 13 -24.22 11.16 -2.49
CA GLY A 13 -23.47 11.65 -1.36
C GLY A 13 -22.14 10.91 -1.37
N GLY A 14 -21.21 11.38 -2.22
CA GLY A 14 -19.87 10.81 -2.38
C GLY A 14 -19.07 10.88 -1.08
N LEU A 15 -19.22 9.84 -0.28
CA LEU A 15 -18.63 9.68 1.06
C LEU A 15 -17.67 8.49 1.14
N LEU A 16 -17.24 7.94 0.00
CA LEU A 16 -16.14 6.96 -0.04
C LEU A 16 -14.82 7.49 -0.61
N LEU A 17 -14.74 8.80 -0.95
CA LEU A 17 -13.52 9.41 -1.51
C LEU A 17 -13.03 10.65 -0.73
N ALA A 18 -13.60 10.93 0.45
CA ALA A 18 -13.37 12.19 1.18
C ALA A 18 -13.10 12.00 2.68
N LEU A 19 -12.33 10.96 3.05
CA LEU A 19 -11.86 10.77 4.43
C LEU A 19 -10.35 10.90 4.58
N LEU A 20 -9.69 11.64 3.67
CA LEU A 20 -8.25 11.94 3.78
C LEU A 20 -7.88 13.42 3.63
N VAL A 21 -8.84 14.33 3.45
CA VAL A 21 -8.53 15.76 3.41
C VAL A 21 -9.57 16.55 4.18
N GLY A 22 -9.19 17.01 5.39
CA GLY A 22 -9.85 18.15 6.02
C GLY A 22 -10.24 17.98 7.48
N LEU A 23 -9.26 18.01 8.38
CA LEU A 23 -9.45 18.73 9.64
C LEU A 23 -8.11 19.38 10.05
N LEU A 24 -8.00 20.66 9.73
CA LEU A 24 -6.92 21.55 10.15
C LEU A 24 -7.14 21.97 11.60
N GLY A 25 -6.07 21.86 12.40
CA GLY A 25 -5.75 22.84 13.44
C GLY A 25 -6.42 22.66 14.78
N LEU A 26 -5.81 21.83 15.63
CA LEU A 26 -5.54 22.13 17.06
C LEU A 26 -4.62 21.02 17.59
N GLY A 27 -3.33 21.34 17.71
CA GLY A 27 -2.36 20.68 18.59
C GLY A 27 -2.44 19.17 18.74
N ALA A 28 -2.21 18.42 17.66
CA ALA A 28 -1.64 17.07 17.79
C ALA A 28 -0.24 17.15 17.20
N ALA A 29 0.77 16.85 18.00
CA ALA A 29 2.06 16.46 17.46
C ALA A 29 1.80 15.19 16.64
N CYS A 30 1.50 15.36 15.34
CA CYS A 30 1.58 14.27 14.40
C CYS A 30 3.02 13.80 14.51
N ALA A 31 3.24 12.62 15.08
CA ALA A 31 4.53 11.99 15.03
C ALA A 31 4.89 11.89 13.55
N GLN A 32 5.77 12.79 13.11
CA GLN A 32 6.37 12.69 11.79
C GLN A 32 7.26 11.47 11.91
N VAL A 33 6.80 10.32 11.42
CA VAL A 33 7.67 9.17 11.19
C VAL A 33 8.80 9.72 10.33
N PRO A 34 10.05 9.75 10.85
CA PRO A 34 11.15 10.31 10.09
C PRO A 34 11.22 9.53 8.78
N ALA A 35 11.19 10.24 7.67
CA ALA A 35 11.50 9.67 6.37
C ALA A 35 13.00 9.32 6.38
N GLY A 36 13.36 8.22 7.05
CA GLY A 36 14.67 7.58 6.88
C GLY A 36 14.87 7.36 5.39
N ALA A 37 16.10 7.59 4.91
CA ALA A 37 16.46 7.55 3.49
C ALA A 37 15.75 6.36 2.81
N ALA A 38 14.67 6.67 2.07
CA ALA A 38 13.76 5.65 1.57
C ALA A 38 14.52 4.78 0.58
N ALA A 39 14.82 3.55 0.96
CA ALA A 39 15.46 2.63 0.04
C ALA A 39 14.57 2.50 -1.19
N THR A 40 15.15 2.86 -2.33
CA THR A 40 14.44 2.98 -3.60
C THR A 40 14.50 1.63 -4.29
N PHE A 41 13.42 1.24 -4.96
CA PHE A 41 13.48 0.09 -5.86
C PHE A 41 14.39 0.40 -7.05
N ALA A 42 15.08 -0.61 -7.55
CA ALA A 42 15.87 -0.55 -8.77
C ALA A 42 15.53 -1.73 -9.67
N LEU A 43 15.69 -1.55 -10.99
CA LEU A 43 15.58 -2.66 -11.95
C LEU A 43 16.76 -3.62 -11.75
N THR A 44 16.50 -4.92 -11.74
CA THR A 44 17.54 -5.94 -11.47
C THR A 44 18.46 -6.21 -12.64
N HIS A 45 18.06 -5.85 -13.87
CA HIS A 45 18.85 -6.06 -15.07
C HIS A 45 19.52 -4.77 -15.55
N HIS A 46 20.85 -4.76 -15.55
CA HIS A 46 21.64 -3.66 -16.11
C HIS A 46 21.29 -3.42 -17.59
N GLY A 47 21.06 -2.16 -17.94
CA GLY A 47 20.74 -1.73 -19.31
C GLY A 47 19.27 -1.88 -19.69
N ARG A 48 18.42 -2.52 -18.87
CA ARG A 48 16.96 -2.42 -19.05
C ARG A 48 16.45 -1.14 -18.40
N HIS A 49 15.47 -0.52 -19.04
CA HIS A 49 14.81 0.70 -18.56
C HIS A 49 13.39 0.45 -18.07
N GLN A 50 12.89 -0.78 -18.20
CA GLN A 50 11.59 -1.18 -17.69
C GLN A 50 11.55 -2.69 -17.38
N THR A 51 10.62 -3.08 -16.51
CA THR A 51 10.18 -4.47 -16.31
C THR A 51 8.66 -4.56 -16.40
N ARG A 52 8.15 -5.73 -16.74
CA ARG A 52 6.72 -6.01 -16.90
C ARG A 52 6.39 -7.34 -16.23
N PHE A 53 5.28 -7.38 -15.51
CA PHE A 53 4.79 -8.59 -14.88
C PHE A 53 3.28 -8.57 -14.68
N ASP A 54 2.70 -9.75 -14.48
CA ASP A 54 1.27 -9.90 -14.28
C ASP A 54 0.87 -9.56 -12.85
N TYR A 55 -0.33 -9.02 -12.67
CA TYR A 55 -0.94 -8.74 -11.38
C TYR A 55 -2.32 -9.40 -11.30
N ILE A 56 -2.86 -9.54 -10.08
CA ILE A 56 -4.23 -10.04 -9.87
C ILE A 56 -5.17 -8.85 -9.69
N ALA A 57 -6.21 -8.78 -10.53
CA ALA A 57 -7.30 -7.83 -10.36
C ALA A 57 -8.44 -8.49 -9.56
N GLN A 58 -8.76 -7.98 -8.37
CA GLN A 58 -9.86 -8.49 -7.56
C GLN A 58 -10.57 -7.34 -6.87
N ARG A 59 -11.90 -7.24 -7.03
CA ARG A 59 -12.71 -6.12 -6.52
C ARG A 59 -12.17 -4.74 -6.89
N ASN A 60 -11.70 -4.59 -8.12
CA ASN A 60 -11.05 -3.38 -8.65
C ASN A 60 -9.75 -2.97 -7.93
N LEU A 61 -9.16 -3.89 -7.14
CA LEU A 61 -7.86 -3.70 -6.52
C LEU A 61 -6.79 -4.42 -7.33
N VAL A 62 -5.61 -3.80 -7.40
CA VAL A 62 -4.41 -4.32 -8.04
C VAL A 62 -3.58 -5.02 -6.98
N ILE A 63 -3.39 -6.32 -7.14
CA ILE A 63 -2.64 -7.16 -6.20
C ILE A 63 -1.37 -7.64 -6.87
N VAL A 64 -0.23 -7.31 -6.26
CA VAL A 64 1.09 -7.72 -6.73
C VAL A 64 1.70 -8.76 -5.79
N ALA A 65 2.36 -9.76 -6.37
CA ALA A 65 3.12 -10.76 -5.63
C ALA A 65 4.57 -10.30 -5.47
N ALA A 66 5.04 -10.23 -4.22
CA ALA A 66 6.43 -9.89 -3.92
C ALA A 66 7.05 -10.89 -2.95
N ARG A 67 8.37 -11.02 -2.97
CA ARG A 67 9.13 -11.77 -1.96
C ARG A 67 9.70 -10.79 -0.94
N LEU A 68 9.58 -11.11 0.33
CA LEU A 68 10.19 -10.34 1.43
C LEU A 68 11.34 -11.17 2.01
N ASN A 69 12.53 -10.57 2.12
CA ASN A 69 13.75 -11.25 2.60
C ASN A 69 13.99 -12.63 1.94
N GLY A 70 13.62 -12.77 0.66
CA GLY A 70 13.77 -14.02 -0.08
C GLY A 70 12.74 -15.11 0.22
N GLN A 71 11.69 -14.83 1.01
CA GLN A 71 10.56 -15.74 1.23
C GLN A 71 9.27 -15.21 0.59
N GLY A 72 8.25 -16.06 0.48
CA GLY A 72 7.01 -15.78 -0.25
C GLY A 72 6.86 -16.62 -1.54
N PRO A 73 5.99 -16.23 -2.49
CA PRO A 73 5.43 -14.88 -2.64
C PRO A 73 4.34 -14.53 -1.63
N TYR A 74 4.28 -13.25 -1.26
CA TYR A 74 3.19 -12.64 -0.50
C TYR A 74 2.43 -11.66 -1.39
N ASN A 75 1.11 -11.63 -1.24
CA ASN A 75 0.22 -10.73 -1.97
C ASN A 75 0.10 -9.38 -1.27
N PHE A 76 0.29 -8.29 -2.02
CA PHE A 76 0.16 -6.91 -1.55
C PHE A 76 -0.83 -6.14 -2.40
N LEU A 77 -1.71 -5.38 -1.76
CA LEU A 77 -2.47 -4.34 -2.45
C LEU A 77 -1.51 -3.24 -2.87
N LEU A 78 -1.65 -2.75 -4.09
CA LEU A 78 -0.89 -1.61 -4.56
C LEU A 78 -1.70 -0.32 -4.32
N ASP A 79 -1.17 0.60 -3.51
CA ASP A 79 -1.90 1.81 -3.09
C ASP A 79 -1.01 3.05 -3.03
N THR A 80 -1.34 4.08 -3.82
CA THR A 80 -0.64 5.38 -3.81
C THR A 80 -0.93 6.22 -2.56
N GLY A 81 -2.03 5.95 -1.86
CA GLY A 81 -2.46 6.69 -0.66
C GLY A 81 -1.72 6.30 0.61
N VAL A 82 -0.92 5.23 0.57
CA VAL A 82 -0.11 4.74 1.69
C VAL A 82 1.31 5.27 1.58
N GLY A 83 1.77 6.02 2.58
CA GLY A 83 3.11 6.62 2.59
C GLY A 83 4.22 5.60 2.76
N THR A 84 4.17 4.81 3.83
CA THR A 84 5.11 3.72 4.13
C THR A 84 4.41 2.38 3.95
N SER A 85 5.02 1.47 3.21
CA SER A 85 4.45 0.13 2.96
C SER A 85 4.11 -0.59 4.28
N LEU A 86 2.98 -1.30 4.28
CA LEU A 86 2.38 -1.90 5.48
C LEU A 86 2.32 -3.42 5.35
N LEU A 87 2.77 -4.13 6.36
CA LEU A 87 2.51 -5.55 6.55
C LEU A 87 1.37 -5.68 7.56
N THR A 88 0.23 -6.19 7.10
CA THR A 88 -0.99 -6.28 7.92
C THR A 88 -1.06 -7.60 8.68
N ASP A 89 -0.39 -8.63 8.18
CA ASP A 89 -0.31 -9.94 8.82
C ASP A 89 0.96 -10.03 9.70
N PRO A 90 0.82 -10.00 11.05
CA PRO A 90 1.96 -10.15 11.96
C PRO A 90 2.62 -11.52 11.91
N GLN A 91 1.94 -12.57 11.41
CA GLN A 91 2.54 -13.90 11.27
C GLN A 91 3.67 -13.87 10.25
N VAL A 92 3.46 -13.19 9.12
CA VAL A 92 4.50 -12.99 8.11
C VAL A 92 5.73 -12.30 8.71
N ALA A 93 5.53 -11.29 9.55
CA ALA A 93 6.65 -10.60 10.20
C ALA A 93 7.45 -11.55 11.12
N SER A 94 6.74 -12.42 11.84
CA SER A 94 7.34 -13.43 12.72
C SER A 94 8.11 -14.48 11.92
N GLU A 95 7.54 -15.02 10.85
CA GLU A 95 8.18 -16.00 9.95
C GLU A 95 9.47 -15.47 9.34
N LEU A 96 9.44 -14.20 8.93
CA LEU A 96 10.59 -13.50 8.35
C LEU A 96 11.62 -13.05 9.39
N HIS A 97 11.33 -13.21 10.68
CA HIS A 97 12.15 -12.73 11.81
C HIS A 97 12.50 -11.24 11.66
N LEU A 98 11.53 -10.42 11.26
CA LEU A 98 11.75 -8.99 11.05
C LEU A 98 12.15 -8.29 12.35
N SER A 99 13.04 -7.31 12.22
CA SER A 99 13.39 -6.45 13.35
C SER A 99 12.16 -5.69 13.84
N ARG A 100 12.10 -5.46 15.15
CA ARG A 100 11.04 -4.70 15.81
C ARG A 100 11.63 -3.39 16.33
N GLY A 101 11.40 -2.32 15.58
CA GLY A 101 11.85 -0.96 15.87
C GLY A 101 10.84 -0.19 16.72
N GLU A 102 10.71 1.11 16.44
CA GLU A 102 9.78 2.00 17.15
C GLU A 102 8.33 1.53 17.03
N GLU A 103 7.57 1.60 18.13
CA GLU A 103 6.13 1.34 18.13
C GLU A 103 5.33 2.62 17.90
N TYR A 104 4.34 2.54 17.03
CA TYR A 104 3.41 3.62 16.71
C TYR A 104 2.00 3.26 17.18
N HIS A 105 1.34 4.25 17.79
CA HIS A 105 -0.06 4.17 18.19
C HIS A 105 -0.87 5.15 17.34
N MET A 106 -1.61 4.63 16.36
CA MET A 106 -2.45 5.44 15.48
C MET A 106 -3.86 5.52 16.06
N MET A 107 -4.18 6.67 16.65
CA MET A 107 -5.51 7.00 17.14
C MET A 107 -6.42 7.40 15.96
N GLY A 108 -7.63 6.84 15.86
CA GLY A 108 -8.65 7.26 14.89
C GLY A 108 -8.89 6.34 13.69
N VAL A 109 -8.11 5.26 13.51
CA VAL A 109 -8.37 4.18 12.54
C VAL A 109 -8.95 3.00 13.33
N GLY A 110 -10.24 2.68 13.17
CA GLY A 110 -10.86 1.47 13.77
C GLY A 110 -11.82 1.67 14.95
N GLY A 111 -12.17 2.90 15.34
CA GLY A 111 -13.10 3.16 16.44
C GLY A 111 -12.43 3.48 17.78
N ALA A 112 -13.23 3.80 18.80
CA ALA A 112 -12.82 4.59 19.97
C ALA A 112 -11.93 3.87 21.01
N ASP A 113 -11.85 2.54 21.02
CA ASP A 113 -11.35 1.82 22.20
C ASP A 113 -10.04 1.04 22.02
N SER A 114 -9.46 1.00 20.82
CA SER A 114 -8.10 0.46 20.63
C SER A 114 -7.47 1.03 19.36
N GLY A 115 -6.61 2.04 19.50
CA GLY A 115 -5.85 2.57 18.38
C GLY A 115 -5.06 1.47 17.65
N LEU A 116 -4.81 1.66 16.36
CA LEU A 116 -4.02 0.74 15.55
C LEU A 116 -2.57 0.77 16.05
N ARG A 117 -2.08 -0.37 16.53
CA ARG A 117 -0.69 -0.54 16.96
C ARG A 117 0.15 -1.09 15.82
N ALA A 118 1.23 -0.40 15.49
CA ALA A 118 2.20 -0.85 14.51
C ALA A 118 3.61 -0.71 15.06
N TYR A 119 4.58 -1.36 14.44
CA TYR A 119 6.00 -1.10 14.69
C TYR A 119 6.77 -1.00 13.39
N GLU A 120 7.90 -0.30 13.40
CA GLU A 120 8.80 -0.26 12.25
C GLU A 120 9.60 -1.56 12.14
N ALA A 121 9.63 -2.15 10.95
CA ALA A 121 10.59 -3.17 10.54
C ALA A 121 11.55 -2.56 9.52
N THR A 122 12.84 -2.66 9.77
CA THR A 122 13.89 -2.08 8.92
C THR A 122 14.62 -3.15 8.12
N ASN A 123 15.33 -2.73 7.08
CA ASN A 123 16.16 -3.62 6.23
C ASN A 123 15.35 -4.78 5.60
N VAL A 124 14.09 -4.52 5.23
CA VAL A 124 13.24 -5.49 4.54
C VAL A 124 13.60 -5.47 3.05
N ARG A 125 14.24 -6.53 2.55
CA ARG A 125 14.49 -6.69 1.12
C ARG A 125 13.18 -7.07 0.43
N VAL A 126 12.81 -6.33 -0.61
CA VAL A 126 11.60 -6.57 -1.39
C VAL A 126 11.99 -6.94 -2.80
N THR A 127 11.54 -8.09 -3.29
CA THR A 127 11.77 -8.53 -4.67
C THR A 127 10.46 -8.65 -5.41
N LEU A 128 10.35 -7.90 -6.50
CA LEU A 128 9.32 -8.00 -7.53
C LEU A 128 9.94 -8.61 -8.80
N PRO A 129 9.12 -9.06 -9.77
CA PRO A 129 9.66 -9.52 -11.05
C PRO A 129 10.43 -8.41 -11.78
N GLY A 130 11.76 -8.54 -11.84
CA GLY A 130 12.66 -7.61 -12.51
C GLY A 130 12.93 -6.29 -11.77
N ALA A 131 12.48 -6.15 -10.52
CA ALA A 131 12.76 -5.00 -9.67
C ALA A 131 13.01 -5.43 -8.22
N GLU A 132 13.88 -4.70 -7.51
CA GLU A 132 14.27 -5.03 -6.15
C GLU A 132 14.55 -3.77 -5.34
N ALA A 133 14.17 -3.79 -4.07
CA ALA A 133 14.69 -2.86 -3.06
C ALA A 133 15.51 -3.66 -2.04
N ALA A 134 16.77 -3.29 -1.85
CA ALA A 134 17.72 -4.09 -1.07
C ALA A 134 17.45 -4.10 0.45
N GLY A 135 16.73 -3.09 0.96
CA GLY A 135 16.37 -2.99 2.38
C GLY A 135 15.54 -1.75 2.67
N MET A 136 14.23 -1.92 2.84
CA MET A 136 13.26 -0.85 3.10
C MET A 136 12.78 -0.85 4.55
N SER A 137 12.25 0.29 5.00
CA SER A 137 11.40 0.37 6.19
C SER A 137 9.96 0.01 5.83
N TRP A 138 9.33 -0.80 6.67
CA TRP A 138 7.93 -1.18 6.60
C TRP A 138 7.28 -0.93 7.95
N LEU A 139 5.99 -0.61 7.95
CA LEU A 139 5.19 -0.70 9.16
C LEU A 139 4.59 -2.09 9.26
N VAL A 140 4.61 -2.69 10.45
CA VAL A 140 3.99 -3.99 10.73
C VAL A 140 2.87 -3.78 11.74
N LEU A 141 1.65 -4.18 11.40
CA LEU A 141 0.55 -4.16 12.34
C LEU A 141 0.73 -5.23 13.42
N SER A 142 0.41 -4.89 14.66
CA SER A 142 0.48 -5.83 15.78
C SER A 142 -0.63 -6.88 15.77
N SER A 143 -1.69 -6.64 14.98
CA SER A 143 -2.83 -7.53 14.79
C SER A 143 -3.46 -7.29 13.42
N ASP A 144 -4.05 -8.32 12.82
CA ASP A 144 -4.75 -8.22 11.54
C ASP A 144 -6.16 -7.62 11.72
N VAL A 145 -6.20 -6.33 12.10
CA VAL A 145 -7.46 -5.61 12.37
C VAL A 145 -8.11 -5.06 11.11
N LEU A 146 -7.40 -5.08 9.98
CA LEU A 146 -7.93 -4.59 8.71
C LEU A 146 -8.71 -5.67 7.95
N ASP A 147 -8.44 -6.96 8.21
CA ASP A 147 -9.06 -8.11 7.54
C ASP A 147 -9.16 -7.92 6.00
N LEU A 148 -8.04 -7.49 5.40
CA LEU A 148 -7.99 -7.26 3.96
C LEU A 148 -8.26 -8.55 3.19
N SER A 149 -7.81 -9.68 3.73
CA SER A 149 -8.05 -10.99 3.14
C SER A 149 -9.55 -11.31 3.06
N GLY A 150 -10.31 -11.10 4.14
CA GLY A 150 -11.75 -11.29 4.17
C GLY A 150 -12.49 -10.34 3.23
N TYR A 151 -12.09 -9.05 3.19
CA TYR A 151 -12.69 -8.08 2.27
C TYR A 151 -12.46 -8.44 0.79
N VAL A 152 -11.23 -8.78 0.41
CA VAL A 152 -10.86 -9.06 -0.98
C VAL A 152 -11.37 -10.44 -1.42
N GLY A 153 -11.33 -11.43 -0.54
CA GLY A 153 -11.70 -12.82 -0.79
C GLY A 153 -10.51 -13.71 -1.20
N MET A 154 -9.28 -13.30 -0.88
CA MET A 154 -8.05 -14.08 -1.07
C MET A 154 -6.98 -13.60 -0.07
N PRO A 155 -5.91 -14.37 0.20
CA PRO A 155 -4.86 -13.93 1.11
C PRO A 155 -4.21 -12.61 0.66
N ILE A 156 -4.22 -11.61 1.54
CA ILE A 156 -3.55 -10.31 1.41
C ILE A 156 -2.72 -10.11 2.67
N HIS A 157 -1.42 -9.91 2.50
CA HIS A 157 -0.48 -9.81 3.61
C HIS A 157 -0.12 -8.35 3.92
N GLY A 158 -0.46 -7.42 3.04
CA GLY A 158 -0.16 -6.02 3.26
C GLY A 158 -0.52 -5.09 2.10
N ILE A 159 0.01 -3.88 2.20
CA ILE A 159 -0.16 -2.80 1.22
C ILE A 159 1.23 -2.30 0.82
N MET A 160 1.52 -2.30 -0.47
CA MET A 160 2.71 -1.70 -1.05
C MET A 160 2.42 -0.25 -1.42
N GLY A 161 3.14 0.66 -0.76
CA GLY A 161 2.85 2.09 -0.77
C GLY A 161 3.69 2.91 -1.74
N ALA A 162 3.84 4.19 -1.39
CA ALA A 162 4.52 5.23 -2.16
C ALA A 162 5.96 4.88 -2.55
N ASP A 163 6.64 3.98 -1.82
CA ASP A 163 8.02 3.59 -2.11
C ASP A 163 8.20 3.07 -3.55
N LEU A 164 7.25 2.28 -4.06
CA LEU A 164 7.29 1.79 -5.43
C LEU A 164 7.10 2.94 -6.44
N PHE A 165 6.12 3.80 -6.19
CA PHE A 165 5.76 4.92 -7.06
C PHE A 165 6.78 6.06 -7.06
N ARG A 166 7.56 6.21 -5.99
CA ARG A 166 8.72 7.11 -5.93
C ARG A 166 9.88 6.59 -6.75
N SER A 167 9.95 5.27 -6.95
CA SER A 167 11.04 4.61 -7.66
C SER A 167 10.80 4.50 -9.16
N PHE A 168 9.54 4.37 -9.59
CA PHE A 168 9.19 4.10 -10.99
C PHE A 168 7.98 4.89 -11.49
N VAL A 169 7.95 5.11 -12.81
CA VAL A 169 6.68 5.33 -13.50
C VAL A 169 5.97 3.98 -13.58
N VAL A 170 4.81 3.88 -12.93
CA VAL A 170 3.98 2.67 -12.86
C VAL A 170 2.87 2.77 -13.90
N ILE A 171 2.85 1.87 -14.88
CA ILE A 171 1.80 1.79 -15.89
C ILE A 171 1.00 0.51 -15.64
N ILE A 172 -0.31 0.66 -15.55
CA ILE A 172 -1.24 -0.46 -15.39
C ILE A 172 -1.93 -0.65 -16.73
N HIS A 173 -1.89 -1.88 -17.25
CA HIS A 173 -2.63 -2.32 -18.43
C HIS A 173 -3.76 -3.25 -17.98
N PRO A 174 -4.96 -2.72 -17.71
CA PRO A 174 -6.05 -3.50 -17.12
C PRO A 174 -6.49 -4.66 -17.99
N ASP A 175 -6.56 -4.47 -19.30
CA ASP A 175 -7.01 -5.50 -20.24
C ASP A 175 -6.05 -6.71 -20.32
N GLN A 176 -4.78 -6.49 -19.96
CA GLN A 176 -3.72 -7.49 -20.01
C GLN A 176 -3.42 -8.07 -18.61
N HIS A 177 -4.04 -7.53 -17.56
CA HIS A 177 -3.64 -7.74 -16.16
C HIS A 177 -2.14 -7.59 -15.94
N GLN A 178 -1.54 -6.57 -16.58
CA GLN A 178 -0.11 -6.34 -16.54
C GLN A 178 0.25 -5.01 -15.92
N LEU A 179 1.33 -5.02 -15.15
CA LEU A 179 1.96 -3.87 -14.58
C LEU A 179 3.35 -3.69 -15.20
N VAL A 180 3.68 -2.45 -15.54
CA VAL A 180 5.00 -2.07 -16.06
C VAL A 180 5.62 -1.06 -15.12
N LEU A 181 6.87 -1.32 -14.73
CA LEU A 181 7.69 -0.40 -13.97
C LEU A 181 8.75 0.15 -14.92
N THR A 182 8.77 1.46 -15.11
CA THR A 182 9.72 2.15 -16.00
C THR A 182 10.57 3.13 -15.21
N ASP A 183 11.87 3.15 -15.50
CA ASP A 183 12.81 4.15 -14.99
C ASP A 183 12.30 5.56 -15.36
N PRO A 184 12.03 6.45 -14.38
CA PRO A 184 11.52 7.79 -14.64
C PRO A 184 12.41 8.61 -15.57
N ALA A 185 13.73 8.41 -15.54
CA ALA A 185 14.68 9.14 -16.39
C ALA A 185 14.58 8.75 -17.88
N ARG A 186 13.90 7.65 -18.18
CA ARG A 186 13.78 7.09 -19.54
C ARG A 186 12.34 7.10 -20.06
N TYR A 187 11.38 7.49 -19.22
CA TYR A 187 9.98 7.58 -19.61
C TYR A 187 9.73 8.79 -20.53
N LYS A 188 8.90 8.58 -21.56
CA LYS A 188 8.38 9.64 -22.45
C LYS A 188 6.87 9.49 -22.50
N ALA A 189 6.16 10.59 -22.22
CA ALA A 189 4.70 10.67 -22.26
C ALA A 189 4.17 10.86 -23.69
#